data_AF-A0A9X6TSD4-F1
#
_entry.id   AF-A0A9X6TSD4-F1
#
_cell.length_a   1.000
_cell.length_b   1.000
_cell.length_c   1.000
_cell.angle_alpha   90.00
_cell.angle_beta   90.00
_cell.angle_gamma   90.00
#
_symmetry.space_group_name_H-M   'P 1'
#
loop_
_entity.id
_entity.type
_entity.pdbx_description
1 polymer ?
#
loop_
_entity_poly.entity_id
_entity_poly.type
_entity_poly.pdbx_seq_one_letter_code
_entity_poly.pdbx_strand_id
1 'polypeptide(L)'
;MKQWLAAMETSVLVMGAIRLFSGSAEIFAALLMLYVNDAKKALFINGMLAFVGPTVLILTMTIGIASVASEISFLKLFFLALGICCIFIALLK
;
A
#
# COMPACT_ATOMS: atom_id res chain seq x y z
N MET A 1 -17.01 -17.22 -15.08
CA MET A 1 -15.90 -16.50 -14.41
C MET A 1 -15.94 -14.97 -14.55
N LYS A 2 -16.40 -14.37 -15.67
CA LYS A 2 -16.50 -12.89 -15.79
C LYS A 2 -17.56 -12.24 -14.87
N GLN A 3 -18.55 -13.00 -14.43
CA GLN A 3 -19.71 -12.48 -13.67
C GLN A 3 -19.36 -11.95 -12.27
N TRP A 4 -18.30 -12.48 -11.65
CA TRP A 4 -17.85 -11.99 -10.34
C TRP A 4 -17.17 -10.61 -10.45
N LEU A 5 -16.36 -10.39 -11.49
CA LEU A 5 -15.72 -9.09 -11.73
C LEU A 5 -16.73 -8.00 -12.08
N ALA A 6 -17.81 -8.35 -12.78
CA ALA A 6 -18.89 -7.42 -13.12
C ALA A 6 -19.76 -7.02 -11.91
N ALA A 7 -19.72 -7.79 -10.82
CA ALA A 7 -20.47 -7.51 -9.60
C ALA A 7 -19.69 -6.68 -8.56
N MET A 8 -18.40 -6.45 -8.78
CA MET A 8 -17.55 -5.72 -7.84
C MET A 8 -17.53 -4.23 -8.15
N GLU A 9 -17.49 -3.40 -7.11
CA GLU A 9 -17.25 -1.97 -7.28
C GLU A 9 -15.88 -1.72 -7.92
N THR A 10 -15.85 -0.77 -8.86
CA THR A 10 -14.63 -0.36 -9.54
C THR A 10 -13.56 0.12 -8.55
N SER A 11 -13.96 0.82 -7.48
CA SER A 11 -13.09 1.25 -6.38
C SER A 11 -12.35 0.05 -5.76
N VAL A 12 -13.08 -1.01 -5.43
CA VAL A 12 -12.55 -2.24 -4.83
C VAL A 12 -11.63 -2.98 -5.81
N LEU A 13 -12.01 -3.07 -7.09
CA LEU A 13 -11.16 -3.66 -8.11
C LEU A 13 -9.81 -2.92 -8.25
N VAL A 14 -9.84 -1.59 -8.27
CA VAL A 14 -8.62 -0.78 -8.37
C VAL A 14 -7.78 -0.91 -7.10
N MET A 15 -8.39 -0.82 -5.90
CA MET A 15 -7.67 -1.01 -4.64
C MET A 15 -7.01 -2.40 -4.58
N GLY A 16 -7.74 -3.44 -4.96
CA GLY A 16 -7.23 -4.81 -5.03
C GLY A 16 -6.09 -4.96 -6.03
N ALA A 17 -6.23 -4.39 -7.23
CA ALA A 17 -5.19 -4.44 -8.26
C ALA A 17 -3.90 -3.75 -7.81
N ILE A 18 -3.98 -2.58 -7.18
CA ILE A 18 -2.82 -1.87 -6.61
C ILE A 18 -2.12 -2.75 -5.55
N ARG A 19 -2.88 -3.44 -4.70
CA ARG A 19 -2.29 -4.34 -3.68
C ARG A 19 -1.64 -5.57 -4.28
N LEU A 20 -2.23 -6.18 -5.29
CA LEU A 20 -1.63 -7.31 -5.99
C LEU A 20 -0.31 -6.90 -6.66
N PHE A 21 -0.31 -5.73 -7.31
CA PHE A 21 0.91 -5.18 -7.92
C PHE A 21 1.98 -4.89 -6.87
N SER A 22 1.64 -4.19 -5.78
CA SER A 22 2.58 -3.93 -4.68
C SER A 22 3.10 -5.21 -4.02
N GLY A 23 2.22 -6.19 -3.77
CA GLY A 23 2.59 -7.46 -3.16
C GLY A 23 3.54 -8.26 -4.06
N SER A 24 3.42 -8.13 -5.38
CA SER A 24 4.39 -8.73 -6.31
C SER A 24 5.78 -8.10 -6.19
N ALA A 25 5.87 -6.78 -5.89
CA ALA A 25 7.14 -6.12 -5.63
C ALA A 25 7.78 -6.60 -4.33
N GLU A 26 6.99 -6.86 -3.28
CA GLU A 26 7.45 -7.47 -2.02
C GLU A 26 8.03 -8.88 -2.26
N ILE A 27 7.30 -9.71 -3.00
CA ILE A 27 7.76 -11.06 -3.37
C ILE A 27 9.06 -10.98 -4.18
N PHE A 28 9.13 -10.08 -5.16
CA PHE A 28 10.32 -9.91 -5.98
C PHE A 28 11.53 -9.44 -5.15
N ALA A 29 11.33 -8.49 -4.25
CA ALA A 29 12.38 -8.03 -3.33
C ALA A 29 12.86 -9.17 -2.43
N ALA A 30 11.95 -9.96 -1.86
CA ALA A 30 12.30 -11.13 -1.05
C ALA A 30 13.12 -12.16 -1.85
N LEU A 31 12.72 -12.45 -3.09
CA LEU A 31 13.48 -13.34 -3.97
C LEU A 31 14.88 -12.79 -4.28
N LEU A 32 15.02 -11.47 -4.50
CA LEU A 32 16.32 -10.83 -4.68
C LEU A 32 17.19 -10.92 -3.42
N MET A 33 16.62 -10.71 -2.23
CA MET A 33 17.35 -10.85 -0.95
C MET A 33 17.89 -12.27 -0.79
N LEU A 34 17.07 -13.28 -1.07
CA LEU A 34 17.46 -14.70 -1.02
C LEU A 34 18.52 -15.03 -2.07
N TYR A 35 18.40 -14.50 -3.28
CA TYR A 35 19.38 -14.71 -4.36
C TYR A 35 20.75 -14.12 -4.02
N VAL A 36 20.76 -12.90 -3.48
CA VAL A 36 22.00 -12.19 -3.13
C VAL A 36 22.67 -12.78 -1.89
N ASN A 37 21.89 -13.35 -0.97
CA ASN A 37 22.34 -14.05 0.23
C ASN A 37 23.40 -13.28 1.05
N ASP A 38 23.28 -11.95 1.09
CA ASP A 38 24.16 -11.05 1.85
C ASP A 38 23.29 -10.08 2.64
N ALA A 39 23.49 -10.03 3.96
CA ALA A 39 22.65 -9.27 4.86
C ALA A 39 22.70 -7.74 4.60
N LYS A 40 23.85 -7.20 4.18
CA LYS A 40 23.98 -5.76 3.90
C LYS A 40 23.23 -5.39 2.63
N LYS A 41 23.35 -6.20 1.59
CA LYS A 41 22.62 -6.00 0.33
C LYS A 41 21.13 -6.22 0.52
N ALA A 42 20.73 -7.22 1.31
CA ALA A 42 19.33 -7.45 1.65
C ALA A 42 18.72 -6.27 2.42
N LEU A 43 19.46 -5.68 3.36
CA LEU A 43 19.04 -4.48 4.08
C LEU A 43 18.84 -3.29 3.13
N PHE A 44 19.72 -3.12 2.14
CA PHE A 44 19.58 -2.08 1.13
C PHE A 44 18.30 -2.28 0.27
N ILE A 45 18.05 -3.53 -0.18
CA ILE A 45 16.82 -3.87 -0.92
C ILE A 45 15.58 -3.56 -0.05
N ASN A 46 15.60 -3.94 1.22
CA ASN A 46 14.50 -3.70 2.14
C ASN A 46 14.29 -2.19 2.41
N GLY A 47 15.38 -1.42 2.49
CA GLY A 47 15.34 0.03 2.61
C GLY A 47 14.67 0.71 1.40
N MET A 48 14.93 0.22 0.18
CA MET A 48 14.21 0.71 -1.01
C MET A 48 12.72 0.33 -0.96
N LEU A 49 12.41 -0.89 -0.53
CA LEU A 49 11.05 -1.41 -0.41
C LEU A 49 10.21 -0.69 0.66
N ALA A 50 10.86 -0.14 1.69
CA ALA A 50 10.20 0.58 2.78
C ALA A 50 9.34 1.77 2.32
N PHE A 51 9.60 2.34 1.14
CA PHE A 51 8.77 3.41 0.55
C PHE A 51 7.52 2.89 -0.17
N VAL A 52 7.55 1.65 -0.67
CA VAL A 52 6.46 1.07 -1.48
C VAL A 52 5.20 0.90 -0.64
N GLY A 53 5.32 0.34 0.56
CA GLY A 53 4.21 0.14 1.48
C GLY A 53 3.42 1.42 1.79
N PRO A 54 4.07 2.50 2.28
CA PRO A 54 3.44 3.80 2.52
C PRO A 54 2.78 4.41 1.28
N THR A 55 3.43 4.38 0.11
CA THR A 55 2.86 4.93 -1.12
C THR A 55 1.59 4.19 -1.52
N VAL A 56 1.61 2.86 -1.47
CA VAL A 56 0.47 2.01 -1.80
C VAL A 56 -0.66 2.18 -0.78
N LEU A 57 -0.32 2.33 0.50
CA LEU A 57 -1.30 2.62 1.55
C LEU A 57 -2.02 3.93 1.27
N ILE A 58 -1.31 5.03 0.97
CA ILE A 58 -1.93 6.32 0.65
C ILE A 58 -2.85 6.19 -0.56
N LEU A 59 -2.36 5.62 -1.68
CA LEU A 59 -3.14 5.51 -2.90
C LEU A 59 -4.45 4.74 -2.67
N THR A 60 -4.34 3.56 -2.06
CA THR A 60 -5.53 2.72 -1.78
C THR A 60 -6.47 3.37 -0.77
N MET A 61 -5.93 4.06 0.23
CA MET A 61 -6.72 4.78 1.23
C MET A 61 -7.44 5.98 0.61
N THR A 62 -6.79 6.77 -0.25
CA THR A 62 -7.41 7.89 -0.97
C THR A 62 -8.55 7.39 -1.85
N ILE A 63 -8.35 6.29 -2.59
CA ILE A 63 -9.40 5.69 -3.43
C ILE A 63 -10.57 5.20 -2.56
N GLY A 64 -10.29 4.50 -1.45
CA GLY A 64 -11.31 4.02 -0.53
C GLY A 64 -12.13 5.15 0.08
N ILE A 65 -11.48 6.19 0.61
CA ILE A 65 -12.17 7.37 1.13
C ILE A 65 -13.00 8.03 0.03
N ALA A 66 -12.45 8.23 -1.17
CA ALA A 66 -13.16 8.86 -2.26
C ALA A 66 -14.45 8.12 -2.61
N SER A 67 -14.48 6.78 -2.48
CA SER A 67 -15.70 5.99 -2.68
C SER A 67 -16.75 6.11 -1.57
N VAL A 68 -16.35 6.46 -0.34
CA VAL A 68 -17.27 6.57 0.82
C VAL A 68 -17.30 7.99 1.41
N ALA A 69 -16.85 8.99 0.65
CA ALA A 69 -16.57 10.34 1.16
C ALA A 69 -17.81 11.03 1.73
N SER A 70 -19.00 10.71 1.20
CA SER A 70 -20.29 11.21 1.70
C SER A 70 -20.72 10.64 3.04
N GLU A 71 -20.10 9.55 3.51
CA GLU A 71 -20.50 8.82 4.72
C GLU A 71 -19.46 8.92 5.85
N ILE A 72 -18.27 9.44 5.56
CA ILE A 72 -17.18 9.56 6.51
C ILE A 72 -17.27 10.89 7.28
N SER A 73 -17.20 10.81 8.61
CA SER A 73 -17.12 11.99 9.47
C SER A 73 -15.73 12.62 9.46
N PHE A 74 -15.67 13.94 9.62
CA PHE A 74 -14.43 14.72 9.63
C PHE A 74 -13.42 14.25 10.70
N LEU A 75 -13.91 13.76 11.83
CA LEU A 75 -13.09 13.21 12.91
C LEU A 75 -12.32 11.95 12.47
N LYS A 76 -12.96 11.06 11.70
CA LYS A 76 -12.31 9.84 11.18
C LYS A 76 -11.20 10.19 10.17
N LEU A 77 -11.43 11.20 9.33
CA LEU A 77 -10.41 11.71 8.41
C LEU A 77 -9.20 12.29 9.15
N PHE A 78 -9.41 13.00 10.26
CA PHE A 78 -8.32 13.55 11.07
C PHE A 78 -7.41 12.45 11.63
N PHE A 79 -7.99 11.43 12.28
CA PHE A 79 -7.20 10.31 12.83
C PHE A 79 -6.46 9.53 11.73
N LEU A 80 -7.08 9.38 10.56
CA LEU A 80 -6.44 8.74 9.44
C LEU A 80 -5.24 9.54 8.93
N ALA A 81 -5.41 10.85 8.70
CA ALA A 81 -4.32 11.72 8.28
C ALA A 81 -3.17 11.71 9.30
N LEU A 82 -3.50 11.74 10.61
CA LEU A 82 -2.52 11.63 11.68
C LEU A 82 -1.72 10.32 11.60
N GLY A 83 -2.40 9.19 11.41
CA GLY A 83 -1.74 7.88 11.25
C GLY A 83 -0.81 7.83 10.04
N ILE A 84 -1.23 8.36 8.89
CA ILE A 84 -0.39 8.47 7.69
C ILE A 84 0.84 9.33 8.00
N CYS A 85 0.69 10.49 8.63
CA CYS A 85 1.80 11.35 9.02
C CYS A 85 2.80 10.64 9.96
N CYS A 86 2.32 9.85 10.93
CA CYS A 86 3.19 9.08 11.82
C CYS A 86 4.07 8.09 11.06
N ILE A 87 3.54 7.42 10.03
CA ILE A 87 4.31 6.49 9.19
C ILE A 87 5.44 7.24 8.48
N PHE A 88 5.16 8.42 7.91
CA PHE A 88 6.19 9.24 7.25
C PHE A 88 7.24 9.76 8.22
N ILE A 89 6.84 10.22 9.41
CA ILE A 89 7.79 10.67 10.43
C ILE A 89 8.75 9.54 10.81
N ALA A 90 8.25 8.31 10.94
CA ALA A 90 9.07 7.15 11.25
C ALA A 90 10.01 6.72 10.10
N LEU A 91 9.66 7.02 8.85
CA LEU A 91 10.50 6.70 7.68
C LEU A 91 11.56 7.77 7.39
N LEU A 92 11.24 9.04 7.64
CA LEU A 92 12.09 10.17 7.28
C LEU A 92 13.08 10.57 8.39
N LYS A 93 12.98 9.98 9.58
CA LYS A 93 13.79 10.32 10.75
C LYS A 93 14.51 9.09 11.30
#